data_AF-A0A7C1ZSV2-F1
#
_entry.id   AF-A0A7C1ZSV2-F1
#
_cell.length_a   1.000
_cell.length_b   1.000
_cell.length_c   1.000
_cell.angle_alpha   90.00
_cell.angle_beta   90.00
_cell.angle_gamma   90.00
#
_symmetry.space_group_name_H-M   'P 1'
#
loop_
_entity.id
_entity.type
_entity.pdbx_description
1 polymer ?
#
loop_
_entity_poly.entity_id
_entity_poly.type
_entity_poly.pdbx_seq_one_letter_code
_entity_poly.pdbx_strand_id
1 'polypeptide(L)'
;MKINLVRNGIFPITQTASGEETVPSTGYDFPGTLQGEGKLVGLPVLFIRTSGCNLRCTWTTPFGDVSICDTPYASHHTDEIEAWETKDIVSTVKANIGEIRHIVISGGEPTIQPLPLTDLARRLKKELDVHITVETNGVLFIPELVTYIDLFSISPKLSSSEPDKEKNRALEVPVDENYIRDHRKFRRNTDALQKYINACMNLGSYYGDMPGAGAERKYSKDFQLKFVITREEDLAEIKRDFLAHLSFVNNDDVVLMPVGATPDLLAKTTDLAARLAIQNGFRFTPRLQIDLYGDTAGT
;
A
#
# COMPACT_ATOMS: atom_id res chain seq x y z
N MET A 1 -10.73 -11.87 -16.80
CA MET A 1 -10.68 -12.40 -15.43
C MET A 1 -11.32 -11.35 -14.55
N LYS A 2 -12.06 -11.74 -13.51
CA LYS A 2 -12.72 -10.76 -12.63
C LYS A 2 -11.86 -10.46 -11.41
N ILE A 3 -11.72 -9.18 -11.09
CA ILE A 3 -11.14 -8.67 -9.83
C ILE A 3 -12.19 -7.85 -9.10
N ASN A 4 -12.22 -7.95 -7.78
CA ASN A 4 -13.11 -7.16 -6.93
C ASN A 4 -12.44 -5.85 -6.58
N LEU A 5 -13.05 -4.75 -6.99
CA LEU A 5 -12.69 -3.39 -6.60
C LEU A 5 -13.70 -2.87 -5.57
N VAL A 6 -13.29 -1.84 -4.82
CA VAL A 6 -14.26 -1.00 -4.12
C VAL A 6 -15.10 -0.24 -5.15
N ARG A 7 -16.31 0.19 -4.79
CA ARG A 7 -17.08 1.12 -5.61
C ARG A 7 -16.23 2.35 -5.97
N ASN A 8 -16.29 2.75 -7.25
CA ASN A 8 -15.42 3.78 -7.82
C ASN A 8 -13.92 3.50 -7.59
N GLY A 9 -13.53 2.22 -7.63
CA GLY A 9 -12.17 1.78 -7.33
C GLY A 9 -11.12 2.13 -8.39
N ILE A 10 -11.48 2.84 -9.47
CA ILE A 10 -10.55 3.42 -10.43
C ILE A 10 -10.68 4.94 -10.31
N PHE A 11 -9.63 5.63 -9.86
CA PHE A 11 -9.72 7.06 -9.57
C PHE A 11 -8.34 7.73 -9.60
N PRO A 12 -8.29 9.07 -9.69
CA PRO A 12 -9.37 9.96 -10.08
C PRO A 12 -9.60 9.91 -11.60
N ILE A 13 -10.85 9.74 -12.04
CA ILE A 13 -11.22 9.61 -13.46
C ILE A 13 -12.26 10.65 -13.83
N THR A 14 -12.30 11.05 -15.09
CA THR A 14 -13.34 11.91 -15.68
C THR A 14 -14.28 11.15 -16.60
N GLN A 15 -13.93 9.93 -17.01
CA GLN A 15 -14.76 9.08 -17.85
C GLN A 15 -14.90 7.68 -17.23
N THR A 16 -16.14 7.24 -17.01
CA THR A 16 -16.44 5.91 -16.46
C THR A 16 -16.31 4.80 -17.52
N ALA A 17 -16.44 3.54 -17.11
CA ALA A 17 -16.44 2.40 -18.04
C ALA A 17 -17.61 2.40 -19.03
N SER A 18 -18.75 2.99 -18.68
CA SER A 18 -19.87 3.19 -19.61
C SER A 18 -19.67 4.37 -20.57
N GLY A 19 -18.58 5.13 -20.38
CA GLY A 19 -18.27 6.32 -21.16
C GLY A 19 -18.94 7.59 -20.65
N GLU A 20 -19.60 7.55 -19.49
CA GLU A 20 -20.22 8.71 -18.86
C GLU A 20 -19.15 9.64 -18.27
N GLU A 21 -19.39 10.95 -18.37
CA GLU A 21 -18.54 11.96 -17.74
C GLU A 21 -18.80 12.02 -16.23
N THR A 22 -17.74 12.22 -15.45
CA THR A 22 -17.79 12.36 -14.00
C THR A 22 -16.77 13.39 -13.54
N VAL A 23 -16.99 13.99 -12.37
CA VAL A 23 -16.06 14.94 -11.75
C VAL A 23 -15.22 14.19 -10.71
N PRO A 24 -13.89 14.17 -10.84
CA PRO A 24 -13.03 13.53 -9.85
C PRO A 24 -13.12 14.21 -8.48
N SER A 25 -12.96 13.43 -7.41
CA SER A 25 -12.97 13.96 -6.03
C SER A 25 -11.87 14.98 -5.74
N THR A 26 -10.83 15.05 -6.58
CA THR A 26 -9.75 16.04 -6.46
C THR A 26 -10.23 17.47 -6.73
N GLY A 27 -11.40 17.63 -7.37
CA GLY A 27 -11.95 18.92 -7.76
C GLY A 27 -11.38 19.49 -9.07
N TYR A 28 -10.47 18.76 -9.74
CA TYR A 28 -9.95 19.13 -11.05
C TYR A 28 -10.90 18.70 -12.17
N ASP A 29 -10.80 19.37 -13.32
CA ASP A 29 -11.52 19.03 -14.56
C ASP A 29 -10.78 17.98 -15.42
N PHE A 30 -9.70 17.40 -14.89
CA PHE A 30 -8.88 16.38 -15.53
C PHE A 30 -8.65 15.17 -14.59
N PRO A 31 -8.36 13.97 -15.14
CA PRO A 31 -8.10 12.78 -14.34
C PRO A 31 -6.72 12.79 -13.68
N GLY A 32 -6.56 12.01 -12.62
CA GLY A 32 -5.29 11.84 -11.92
C GLY A 32 -5.13 12.63 -10.63
N THR A 33 -4.14 12.20 -9.84
CA THR A 33 -3.68 12.85 -8.61
C THR A 33 -2.18 12.63 -8.45
N LEU A 34 -1.60 12.99 -7.31
CA LEU A 34 -0.21 12.72 -6.97
C LEU A 34 -0.10 11.52 -6.02
N GLN A 35 0.91 10.67 -6.23
CA GLN A 35 1.30 9.67 -5.23
C GLN A 35 1.62 10.41 -3.94
N GLY A 36 0.90 10.07 -2.88
CA GLY A 36 0.97 10.77 -1.62
C GLY A 36 2.05 10.25 -0.67
N GLU A 37 2.55 9.03 -0.92
CA GLU A 37 3.38 8.29 0.03
C GLU A 37 4.56 7.51 -0.63
N GLY A 38 5.62 7.27 0.14
CA GLY A 38 6.77 6.44 -0.24
C GLY A 38 7.86 7.15 -1.06
N LYS A 39 8.67 6.36 -1.75
CA LYS A 39 9.79 6.81 -2.60
C LYS A 39 9.35 7.67 -3.79
N LEU A 40 8.08 7.56 -4.21
CA LEU A 40 7.54 8.17 -5.42
C LEU A 40 6.55 9.32 -5.13
N VAL A 41 6.60 9.89 -3.93
CA VAL A 41 5.76 11.05 -3.55
C VAL A 41 5.84 12.15 -4.60
N GLY A 42 4.69 12.71 -4.97
CA GLY A 42 4.58 13.84 -5.89
C GLY A 42 4.49 13.46 -7.37
N LEU A 43 4.59 12.17 -7.73
CA LEU A 43 4.40 11.75 -9.14
C LEU A 43 2.90 11.69 -9.51
N PRO A 44 2.50 12.12 -10.72
CA PRO A 44 1.14 11.93 -11.22
C PRO A 44 0.78 10.45 -11.34
N VAL A 45 -0.39 10.05 -10.84
CA VAL A 45 -0.86 8.66 -10.81
C VAL A 45 -2.36 8.54 -11.07
N LEU A 46 -2.76 7.37 -11.54
CA LEU A 46 -4.11 6.82 -11.31
C LEU A 46 -4.02 5.66 -10.32
N PHE A 47 -5.04 5.52 -9.51
CA PHE A 47 -5.21 4.43 -8.56
C PHE A 47 -6.20 3.39 -9.06
N ILE A 48 -5.89 2.13 -8.77
CA ILE A 48 -6.82 1.00 -8.83
C ILE A 48 -6.87 0.39 -7.44
N ARG A 49 -8.04 0.42 -6.80
CA ARG A 49 -8.24 0.07 -5.40
C ARG A 49 -9.06 -1.22 -5.27
N THR A 50 -8.39 -2.31 -4.93
CA THR A 50 -9.01 -3.60 -4.68
C THR A 50 -9.82 -3.61 -3.39
N SER A 51 -10.81 -4.50 -3.32
CA SER A 51 -11.61 -4.72 -2.12
C SER A 51 -11.21 -6.02 -1.39
N GLY A 52 -11.38 -6.00 -0.07
CA GLY A 52 -11.08 -7.07 0.86
C GLY A 52 -9.66 -6.99 1.41
N CYS A 53 -9.47 -7.31 2.69
CA CYS A 53 -8.15 -7.36 3.32
C CYS A 53 -8.06 -8.56 4.26
N ASN A 54 -6.88 -9.15 4.39
CA ASN A 54 -6.59 -10.24 5.33
C ASN A 54 -6.18 -9.75 6.74
N LEU A 55 -6.12 -8.43 6.96
CA LEU A 55 -5.84 -7.81 8.27
C LEU A 55 -6.96 -6.83 8.65
N ARG A 56 -7.12 -6.58 9.96
CA ARG A 56 -8.05 -5.58 10.53
C ARG A 56 -7.27 -4.58 11.38
N CYS A 57 -6.52 -3.70 10.74
CA CYS A 57 -5.58 -2.83 11.44
C CYS A 57 -6.34 -1.72 12.20
N THR A 58 -6.04 -1.58 13.50
CA THR A 58 -6.42 -0.40 14.28
C THR A 58 -5.23 0.04 15.11
N TRP A 59 -4.88 1.31 14.97
CA TRP A 59 -3.74 1.93 15.62
C TRP A 59 -4.17 2.65 16.89
N THR A 60 -3.28 2.69 17.86
CA THR A 60 -3.35 3.63 18.98
C THR A 60 -2.29 4.69 18.77
N THR A 61 -2.71 5.94 18.73
CA THR A 61 -1.81 7.08 18.65
C THR A 61 -1.12 7.29 20.01
N PRO A 62 0.00 8.03 20.07
CA PRO A 62 0.66 8.39 21.34
C PRO A 62 -0.23 9.08 22.36
N PHE A 63 -1.29 9.74 21.88
CA PHE A 63 -2.16 10.58 22.70
C PHE A 63 -3.37 9.81 23.23
N GLY A 64 -3.45 8.50 22.97
CA GLY A 64 -4.57 7.64 23.38
C GLY A 64 -5.72 7.59 22.36
N ASP A 65 -5.70 8.43 21.32
CA ASP A 65 -6.67 8.35 20.23
C ASP A 65 -6.51 7.01 19.48
N VAL A 66 -7.62 6.43 19.04
CA VAL A 66 -7.61 5.22 18.20
C VAL A 66 -7.85 5.64 16.76
N SER A 67 -7.07 5.10 15.83
CA SER A 67 -7.24 5.31 14.38
C SER A 67 -7.51 3.97 13.72
N ILE A 68 -8.55 3.87 12.91
CA ILE A 68 -8.69 2.74 11.97
C ILE A 68 -7.75 2.94 10.76
N CYS A 69 -7.62 1.92 9.92
CA CYS A 69 -7.09 2.05 8.58
C CYS A 69 -7.81 3.19 7.86
N ASP A 70 -7.05 4.08 7.23
CA ASP A 70 -7.49 5.19 6.38
C ASP A 70 -8.38 4.76 5.19
N THR A 71 -8.36 3.48 4.82
CA THR A 71 -9.28 2.89 3.84
C THR A 71 -10.12 1.78 4.46
N PRO A 72 -10.89 2.03 5.54
CA PRO A 72 -11.62 0.98 6.22
C PRO A 72 -12.72 0.41 5.32
N TYR A 73 -13.28 1.23 4.43
CA TYR A 73 -14.26 0.80 3.43
C TYR A 73 -13.71 -0.28 2.48
N ALA A 74 -12.40 -0.28 2.19
CA ALA A 74 -11.78 -1.29 1.35
C ALA A 74 -11.48 -2.61 2.10
N SER A 75 -11.60 -2.64 3.43
CA SER A 75 -11.22 -3.77 4.30
C SER A 75 -12.37 -4.32 5.14
N HIS A 76 -13.13 -3.44 5.81
CA HIS A 76 -14.17 -3.72 6.80
C HIS A 76 -15.59 -3.64 6.25
N HIS A 77 -15.83 -2.82 5.22
CA HIS A 77 -17.15 -2.60 4.63
C HIS A 77 -17.18 -3.04 3.17
N THR A 78 -17.22 -4.36 2.97
CA THR A 78 -17.29 -5.00 1.64
C THR A 78 -18.66 -4.88 0.98
N ASP A 79 -19.54 -4.02 1.49
CA ASP A 79 -20.95 -3.94 1.09
C ASP A 79 -21.13 -3.28 -0.29
N GLU A 80 -20.11 -2.56 -0.78
CA GLU A 80 -20.07 -1.96 -2.11
C GLU A 80 -18.89 -2.50 -2.94
N ILE A 81 -18.88 -3.82 -3.17
CA ILE A 81 -17.92 -4.48 -4.07
C ILE A 81 -18.44 -4.48 -5.51
N GLU A 82 -17.56 -4.14 -6.44
CA GLU A 82 -17.80 -4.31 -7.87
C GLU A 82 -16.83 -5.35 -8.44
N ALA A 83 -17.37 -6.34 -9.13
CA ALA A 83 -16.57 -7.35 -9.85
C ALA A 83 -16.30 -6.86 -11.28
N TRP A 84 -15.06 -6.49 -11.56
CA TRP A 84 -14.62 -5.90 -12.83
C TRP A 84 -13.85 -6.92 -13.67
N GLU A 85 -14.12 -7.01 -14.97
CA GLU A 85 -13.18 -7.68 -15.86
C GLU A 85 -11.91 -6.84 -15.99
N THR A 86 -10.75 -7.46 -15.84
CA THR A 86 -9.43 -6.82 -15.96
C THR A 86 -9.25 -6.01 -17.26
N LYS A 87 -9.85 -6.47 -18.37
CA LYS A 87 -9.85 -5.74 -19.66
C LYS A 87 -10.66 -4.43 -19.62
N ASP A 88 -11.73 -4.37 -18.83
CA ASP A 88 -12.60 -3.21 -18.74
C ASP A 88 -11.97 -2.15 -17.82
N ILE A 89 -11.22 -2.60 -16.80
CA ILE A 89 -10.33 -1.73 -16.00
C ILE A 89 -9.28 -1.08 -16.90
N VAL A 90 -8.56 -1.87 -17.70
CA VAL A 90 -7.51 -1.35 -18.61
C VAL A 90 -8.10 -0.38 -19.63
N SER A 91 -9.31 -0.65 -20.13
CA SER A 91 -10.02 0.26 -21.03
C SER A 91 -10.39 1.58 -20.36
N THR A 92 -10.85 1.53 -19.10
CA THR A 92 -11.17 2.71 -18.29
C THR A 92 -9.90 3.52 -17.98
N VAL A 93 -8.81 2.86 -17.59
CA VAL A 93 -7.52 3.52 -17.39
C VAL A 93 -7.05 4.18 -18.69
N LYS A 94 -7.11 3.48 -19.83
CA LYS A 94 -6.71 4.02 -21.13
C LYS A 94 -7.48 5.30 -21.50
N ALA A 95 -8.77 5.38 -21.18
CA ALA A 95 -9.59 6.56 -21.42
C ALA A 95 -9.19 7.77 -20.56
N ASN A 96 -8.58 7.53 -19.39
CA ASN A 96 -8.29 8.56 -18.38
C ASN A 96 -6.79 8.85 -18.18
N ILE A 97 -5.89 8.06 -18.78
CA ILE A 97 -4.48 8.11 -18.40
C ILE A 97 -3.72 9.33 -18.96
N GLY A 98 -4.10 9.85 -20.13
CA GLY A 98 -3.45 11.04 -20.71
C GLY A 98 -1.91 10.96 -20.68
N GLU A 99 -1.26 11.95 -20.05
CA GLU A 99 0.20 12.00 -19.87
C GLU A 99 0.72 11.27 -18.62
N ILE A 100 -0.17 10.73 -17.79
CA ILE A 100 0.21 9.94 -16.62
C ILE A 100 0.92 8.67 -17.09
N ARG A 101 1.98 8.28 -16.39
CA ARG A 101 2.76 7.06 -16.69
C ARG A 101 2.86 6.11 -15.51
N HIS A 102 2.24 6.44 -14.38
CA HIS A 102 2.28 5.62 -13.16
C HIS A 102 0.86 5.20 -12.75
N ILE A 103 0.71 3.90 -12.50
CA ILE A 103 -0.50 3.31 -11.92
C ILE A 103 -0.15 2.73 -10.56
N VAL A 104 -0.95 3.06 -9.55
CA VAL A 104 -0.83 2.48 -8.21
C VAL A 104 -1.98 1.49 -8.00
N ILE A 105 -1.64 0.22 -7.86
CA ILE A 105 -2.61 -0.82 -7.47
C ILE A 105 -2.48 -1.00 -5.95
N SER A 106 -3.54 -0.64 -5.23
CA SER A 106 -3.63 -0.67 -3.77
C SER A 106 -4.99 -1.27 -3.38
N GLY A 107 -5.39 -1.16 -2.11
CA GLY A 107 -6.69 -1.64 -1.65
C GLY A 107 -6.77 -1.93 -0.17
N GLY A 108 -7.91 -2.49 0.24
CA GLY A 108 -7.72 -3.67 1.06
C GLY A 108 -6.80 -4.63 0.27
N GLU A 109 -5.94 -5.35 0.98
CA GLU A 109 -4.79 -6.10 0.43
C GLU A 109 -4.93 -6.69 -1.00
N PRO A 110 -4.28 -6.11 -2.04
CA PRO A 110 -4.38 -6.60 -3.42
C PRO A 110 -3.98 -8.07 -3.60
N THR A 111 -2.98 -8.54 -2.83
CA THR A 111 -2.41 -9.87 -3.02
C THR A 111 -3.34 -11.02 -2.62
N ILE A 112 -4.49 -10.75 -1.99
CA ILE A 112 -5.53 -11.78 -1.75
C ILE A 112 -6.27 -12.18 -3.03
N GLN A 113 -6.08 -11.45 -4.13
CA GLN A 113 -6.69 -11.73 -5.44
C GLN A 113 -5.62 -12.09 -6.50
N PRO A 114 -4.84 -13.17 -6.32
CA PRO A 114 -3.56 -13.37 -7.00
C PRO A 114 -3.65 -13.52 -8.53
N LEU A 115 -4.57 -14.37 -9.01
CA LEU A 115 -4.75 -14.61 -10.44
C LEU A 115 -5.25 -13.36 -11.19
N PRO A 116 -6.35 -12.70 -10.77
CA PRO A 116 -6.82 -11.53 -11.49
C PRO A 116 -5.92 -10.30 -11.30
N LEU A 117 -5.22 -10.13 -10.17
CA LEU A 117 -4.21 -9.09 -10.00
C LEU A 117 -3.05 -9.25 -11.00
N THR A 118 -2.56 -10.49 -11.17
CA THR A 118 -1.50 -10.79 -12.13
C THR A 118 -1.95 -10.53 -13.57
N ASP A 119 -3.19 -10.90 -13.94
CA ASP A 119 -3.75 -10.62 -15.26
C ASP A 119 -3.90 -9.11 -15.51
N LEU A 120 -4.34 -8.34 -14.51
CA LEU A 120 -4.45 -6.89 -14.58
C LEU A 120 -3.09 -6.23 -14.82
N ALA A 121 -2.09 -6.53 -13.99
CA ALA A 121 -0.75 -5.96 -14.11
C ALA A 121 -0.11 -6.29 -15.48
N ARG A 122 -0.27 -7.54 -15.94
CA ARG A 122 0.18 -7.97 -17.29
C ARG A 122 -0.45 -7.14 -18.41
N ARG A 123 -1.76 -6.88 -18.34
CA ARG A 123 -2.48 -6.10 -19.35
C ARG A 123 -2.08 -4.64 -19.34
N LEU A 124 -2.00 -4.00 -18.16
CA LEU A 124 -1.54 -2.63 -18.02
C LEU A 124 -0.14 -2.45 -18.63
N LYS A 125 0.80 -3.36 -18.31
CA LYS A 125 2.13 -3.37 -18.94
C LYS A 125 2.07 -3.52 -20.45
N LYS A 126 1.34 -4.53 -20.94
CA LYS A 126 1.30 -4.86 -22.36
C LYS A 126 0.62 -3.79 -23.22
N GLU A 127 -0.44 -3.18 -22.70
CA GLU A 127 -1.34 -2.32 -23.49
C GLU A 127 -1.02 -0.82 -23.34
N LEU A 128 -0.39 -0.41 -22.23
CA LEU A 128 -0.15 1.01 -21.91
C LEU A 128 1.31 1.34 -21.59
N ASP A 129 2.18 0.35 -21.39
CA ASP A 129 3.60 0.54 -21.02
C ASP A 129 3.83 1.51 -19.85
N VAL A 130 3.05 1.32 -18.77
CA VAL A 130 3.08 2.16 -17.57
C VAL A 130 4.01 1.60 -16.49
N HIS A 131 4.52 2.46 -15.61
CA HIS A 131 5.08 2.06 -14.34
C HIS A 131 3.97 1.62 -13.38
N ILE A 132 4.12 0.46 -12.75
CA ILE A 132 3.15 -0.08 -11.79
C ILE A 132 3.79 -0.17 -10.40
N THR A 133 3.19 0.53 -9.44
CA THR A 133 3.43 0.33 -8.02
C THR A 133 2.33 -0.55 -7.44
N VAL A 134 2.69 -1.62 -6.72
CA VAL A 134 1.73 -2.38 -5.90
C VAL A 134 1.96 -2.03 -4.44
N GLU A 135 0.91 -1.59 -3.76
CA GLU A 135 0.89 -1.40 -2.32
C GLU A 135 0.33 -2.65 -1.63
N THR A 136 1.09 -3.21 -0.69
CA THR A 136 0.73 -4.45 0.01
C THR A 136 1.18 -4.41 1.46
N ASN A 137 0.49 -5.12 2.35
CA ASN A 137 0.91 -5.37 3.72
C ASN A 137 2.06 -6.39 3.84
N GLY A 138 2.41 -7.08 2.74
CA GLY A 138 3.55 -7.99 2.68
C GLY A 138 3.32 -9.36 3.30
N VAL A 139 2.08 -9.73 3.64
CA VAL A 139 1.75 -11.04 4.23
C VAL A 139 1.79 -12.16 3.20
N LEU A 140 1.41 -11.87 1.95
CA LEU A 140 1.39 -12.84 0.85
C LEU A 140 2.39 -12.41 -0.24
N PHE A 141 2.94 -13.38 -0.97
CA PHE A 141 3.84 -13.16 -2.10
C PHE A 141 3.34 -13.91 -3.32
N ILE A 142 3.32 -13.26 -4.49
CA ILE A 142 2.85 -13.82 -5.76
C ILE A 142 4.02 -13.83 -6.75
N PRO A 143 4.66 -14.96 -7.02
CA PRO A 143 5.82 -15.05 -7.91
C PRO A 143 5.55 -14.51 -9.32
N GLU A 144 4.39 -14.82 -9.89
CA GLU A 144 4.02 -14.46 -11.26
C GLU A 144 3.79 -12.95 -11.42
N LEU A 145 3.37 -12.28 -10.34
CA LEU A 145 3.15 -10.84 -10.31
C LEU A 145 4.47 -10.07 -10.47
N VAL A 146 5.59 -10.62 -9.96
CA VAL A 146 6.91 -9.98 -9.96
C VAL A 146 7.32 -9.46 -11.33
N THR A 147 7.00 -10.20 -12.39
CA THR A 147 7.35 -9.83 -13.77
C THR A 147 6.84 -8.44 -14.16
N TYR A 148 5.68 -8.03 -13.64
CA TYR A 148 4.94 -6.86 -14.13
C TYR A 148 5.03 -5.62 -13.23
N ILE A 149 5.57 -5.75 -12.02
CA ILE A 149 5.61 -4.66 -11.04
C ILE A 149 6.98 -4.00 -11.04
N ASP A 150 7.02 -2.67 -11.07
CA ASP A 150 8.26 -1.90 -11.03
C ASP A 150 8.63 -1.49 -9.60
N LEU A 151 7.64 -1.18 -8.76
CA LEU A 151 7.84 -0.88 -7.35
C LEU A 151 6.90 -1.68 -6.45
N PHE A 152 7.48 -2.40 -5.49
CA PHE A 152 6.73 -2.96 -4.36
C PHE A 152 6.75 -2.01 -3.17
N SER A 153 5.62 -1.35 -2.92
CA SER A 153 5.41 -0.54 -1.71
C SER A 153 4.86 -1.43 -0.60
N ILE A 154 5.76 -2.00 0.19
CA ILE A 154 5.40 -3.01 1.19
C ILE A 154 5.28 -2.31 2.54
N SER A 155 4.15 -2.45 3.21
CA SER A 155 3.89 -1.84 4.51
C SER A 155 3.60 -2.90 5.57
N PRO A 156 4.65 -3.53 6.14
CA PRO A 156 4.48 -4.48 7.23
C PRO A 156 3.81 -3.82 8.44
N LYS A 157 2.96 -4.58 9.13
CA LYS A 157 2.13 -4.05 10.22
C LYS A 157 2.77 -4.36 11.58
N LEU A 158 2.97 -3.31 12.38
CA LEU A 158 3.59 -3.37 13.71
C LEU A 158 2.58 -3.77 14.79
N SER A 159 3.07 -4.08 15.99
CA SER A 159 2.21 -4.40 17.14
C SER A 159 1.23 -3.26 17.49
N SER A 160 1.61 -2.02 17.20
CA SER A 160 0.78 -0.83 17.42
C SER A 160 -0.50 -0.82 16.59
N SER A 161 -0.56 -1.58 15.49
CA SER A 161 -1.76 -1.71 14.64
C SER A 161 -2.64 -2.91 14.99
N GLU A 162 -2.29 -3.66 16.05
CA GLU A 162 -3.07 -4.84 16.45
C GLU A 162 -4.46 -4.43 16.94
N PRO A 163 -5.52 -5.03 16.36
CA PRO A 163 -6.86 -4.79 16.82
C PRO A 163 -7.13 -5.42 18.17
N ASP A 164 -8.05 -4.80 18.91
CA ASP A 164 -8.67 -5.40 20.08
C ASP A 164 -10.12 -4.94 20.19
N LYS A 165 -10.88 -5.64 21.03
CA LYS A 165 -12.33 -5.43 21.16
C LYS A 165 -12.68 -4.04 21.68
N GLU A 166 -11.84 -3.43 22.52
CA GLU A 166 -12.11 -2.15 23.15
C GLU A 166 -11.91 -1.01 22.15
N LYS A 167 -10.73 -0.96 21.51
CA LYS A 167 -10.40 -0.01 20.43
C LYS A 167 -11.44 -0.02 19.32
N ASN A 168 -11.76 -1.21 18.84
CA ASN A 168 -12.67 -1.38 17.71
C ASN A 168 -14.13 -1.03 18.07
N ARG A 169 -14.55 -1.28 19.32
CA ARG A 169 -15.87 -0.84 19.80
C ARG A 169 -15.96 0.68 19.91
N ALA A 170 -14.90 1.35 20.38
CA ALA A 170 -14.84 2.81 20.45
C ALA A 170 -14.94 3.49 19.08
N LEU A 171 -14.56 2.78 18.01
CA LEU A 171 -14.65 3.24 16.63
C LEU A 171 -15.92 2.77 15.90
N GLU A 172 -16.83 2.06 16.57
CA GLU A 172 -18.03 1.47 15.96
C GLU A 172 -17.75 0.46 14.83
N VAL A 173 -16.55 -0.15 14.82
CA VAL A 173 -16.12 -1.14 13.81
C VAL A 173 -15.72 -2.44 14.52
N PRO A 174 -16.70 -3.21 15.04
CA PRO A 174 -16.42 -4.40 15.83
C PRO A 174 -15.55 -5.39 15.04
N VAL A 175 -14.70 -6.11 15.78
CA VAL A 175 -13.76 -7.07 15.21
C VAL A 175 -13.88 -8.41 15.94
N ASP A 176 -13.97 -9.48 15.18
CA ASP A 176 -14.06 -10.82 15.73
C ASP A 176 -12.72 -11.30 16.28
N GLU A 177 -12.78 -12.22 17.26
CA GLU A 177 -11.59 -12.80 17.88
C GLU A 177 -10.66 -13.49 16.87
N ASN A 178 -11.23 -14.10 15.83
CA ASN A 178 -10.46 -14.71 14.75
C ASN A 178 -9.59 -13.67 14.04
N TYR A 179 -10.12 -12.50 13.71
CA TYR A 179 -9.35 -11.43 13.08
C TYR A 179 -8.27 -10.86 13.99
N ILE A 180 -8.53 -10.76 15.30
CA ILE A 180 -7.50 -10.34 16.28
C ILE A 180 -6.35 -11.34 16.31
N ARG A 181 -6.67 -12.63 16.48
CA ARG A 181 -5.69 -13.72 16.51
C ARG A 181 -4.88 -13.77 15.22
N ASP A 182 -5.57 -13.72 14.08
CA ASP A 182 -4.95 -13.86 12.76
C ASP A 182 -4.11 -12.63 12.42
N HIS A 183 -4.55 -11.42 12.78
CA HIS A 183 -3.72 -10.21 12.64
C HIS A 183 -2.39 -10.38 13.39
N ARG A 184 -2.42 -10.75 14.67
CA ARG A 184 -1.21 -10.97 15.47
C ARG A 184 -0.27 -12.00 14.87
N LYS A 185 -0.84 -13.08 14.35
CA LYS A 185 -0.10 -14.19 13.75
C LYS A 185 0.54 -13.81 12.42
N PHE A 186 -0.19 -13.12 11.55
CA PHE A 186 0.19 -12.98 10.15
C PHE A 186 0.82 -11.63 9.80
N ARG A 187 0.61 -10.57 10.60
CA ARG A 187 1.16 -9.22 10.33
C ARG A 187 2.68 -9.20 10.09
N ARG A 188 3.39 -10.17 10.66
CA ARG A 188 4.83 -10.38 10.50
C ARG A 188 5.07 -11.67 9.69
N ASN A 189 5.36 -11.50 8.41
CA ASN A 189 5.80 -12.60 7.54
C ASN A 189 7.12 -12.28 6.85
N THR A 190 8.24 -12.42 7.56
CA THR A 190 9.57 -12.07 7.05
C THR A 190 9.99 -12.91 5.84
N ASP A 191 9.48 -14.14 5.69
CA ASP A 191 9.70 -14.97 4.50
C ASP A 191 9.09 -14.33 3.24
N ALA A 192 7.84 -13.86 3.32
CA ALA A 192 7.21 -13.15 2.21
C ALA A 192 7.95 -11.84 1.89
N LEU A 193 8.34 -11.08 2.91
CA LEU A 193 9.13 -9.85 2.74
C LEU A 193 10.47 -10.13 2.06
N GLN A 194 11.20 -11.16 2.48
CA GLN A 194 12.46 -11.54 1.86
C GLN A 194 12.28 -11.94 0.40
N LYS A 195 11.19 -12.62 0.05
CA LYS A 195 10.87 -12.96 -1.36
C LYS A 195 10.66 -11.71 -2.22
N TYR A 196 9.99 -10.67 -1.71
CA TYR A 196 9.89 -9.38 -2.41
C TYR A 196 11.24 -8.69 -2.58
N ILE A 197 12.10 -8.72 -1.56
CA ILE A 197 13.44 -8.14 -1.67
C ILE A 197 14.25 -8.90 -2.72
N ASN A 198 14.27 -10.22 -2.64
CA ASN A 198 14.92 -11.10 -3.62
C ASN A 198 14.40 -10.85 -5.04
N ALA A 199 13.10 -10.54 -5.18
CA ALA A 199 12.48 -10.20 -6.45
C ALA A 199 13.15 -9.01 -7.16
N CYS A 200 13.64 -8.05 -6.38
CA CYS A 200 14.28 -6.82 -6.84
C CYS A 200 15.80 -6.95 -7.00
N MET A 201 16.37 -8.11 -6.70
CA MET A 201 17.81 -8.35 -6.75
C MET A 201 18.16 -9.35 -7.87
N ASN A 202 19.38 -9.26 -8.43
CA ASN A 202 19.90 -10.12 -9.50
C ASN A 202 20.36 -11.49 -8.96
N LEU A 203 19.40 -12.26 -8.46
CA LEU A 203 19.65 -13.49 -7.69
C LEU A 203 19.39 -14.80 -8.45
N GLY A 204 18.71 -14.75 -9.60
CA GLY A 204 18.30 -15.93 -10.38
C GLY A 204 17.14 -16.75 -9.76
N SER A 205 16.85 -16.59 -8.47
CA SER A 205 15.70 -17.18 -7.77
C SER A 205 15.13 -16.23 -6.73
N TYR A 206 13.83 -16.31 -6.48
CA TYR A 206 13.17 -15.63 -5.36
C TYR A 206 13.10 -16.52 -4.10
N TYR A 207 13.31 -17.82 -4.27
CA TYR A 207 13.31 -18.83 -3.21
C TYR A 207 14.76 -19.19 -2.80
N GLY A 208 15.04 -19.18 -1.49
CA GLY A 208 16.30 -19.62 -0.90
C GLY A 208 17.11 -18.51 -0.20
N ASP A 209 18.07 -18.95 0.63
CA ASP A 209 19.00 -18.08 1.34
C ASP A 209 20.22 -17.75 0.47
N MET A 210 20.50 -16.45 0.36
CA MET A 210 21.79 -15.83 0.00
C MET A 210 22.46 -16.34 -1.29
N PRO A 211 22.19 -15.72 -2.45
CA PRO A 211 23.15 -15.69 -3.54
C PRO A 211 24.43 -15.03 -3.04
N GLY A 212 25.58 -15.54 -3.50
CA GLY A 212 26.89 -15.07 -3.07
C GLY A 212 27.08 -13.55 -3.19
N ALA A 213 28.16 -13.04 -2.61
CA ALA A 213 28.49 -11.62 -2.35
C ALA A 213 28.46 -10.61 -3.54
N GLY A 214 27.86 -10.94 -4.69
CA GLY A 214 27.63 -10.09 -5.86
C GLY A 214 26.16 -9.80 -6.18
N ALA A 215 25.27 -9.87 -5.19
CA ALA A 215 23.86 -9.51 -5.36
C ALA A 215 23.67 -8.00 -5.61
N GLU A 216 23.35 -7.62 -6.84
CA GLU A 216 23.06 -6.22 -7.22
C GLU A 216 21.55 -6.00 -7.41
N ARG A 217 21.08 -4.77 -7.21
CA ARG A 217 19.69 -4.39 -7.46
C ARG A 217 19.40 -4.40 -8.96
N LYS A 218 18.24 -4.93 -9.35
CA LYS A 218 17.73 -4.82 -10.72
C LYS A 218 17.46 -3.35 -11.02
N TYR A 219 18.02 -2.84 -12.11
CA TYR A 219 17.82 -1.44 -12.51
C TYR A 219 16.33 -1.07 -12.68
N SER A 220 15.51 -2.00 -13.15
CA SER A 220 14.10 -1.75 -13.49
C SER A 220 13.11 -2.16 -12.40
N LYS A 221 13.57 -2.52 -11.19
CA LYS A 221 12.66 -3.00 -10.13
C LYS A 221 13.15 -2.61 -8.75
N ASP A 222 12.24 -2.04 -7.97
CA ASP A 222 12.54 -1.51 -6.65
C ASP A 222 11.51 -1.99 -5.60
N PHE A 223 11.85 -1.81 -4.32
CA PHE A 223 10.97 -2.05 -3.19
C PHE A 223 11.16 -0.98 -2.12
N GLN A 224 10.18 -0.85 -1.23
CA GLN A 224 10.33 -0.13 0.03
C GLN A 224 9.63 -0.90 1.16
N LEU A 225 10.13 -0.74 2.38
CA LEU A 225 9.50 -1.17 3.62
C LEU A 225 8.97 0.08 4.33
N LYS A 226 7.68 0.38 4.10
CA LYS A 226 6.96 1.57 4.61
C LYS A 226 6.25 1.25 5.92
N PHE A 227 6.85 1.62 7.04
CA PHE A 227 6.29 1.41 8.37
C PHE A 227 5.47 2.63 8.83
N VAL A 228 4.25 2.38 9.29
CA VAL A 228 3.42 3.39 9.96
C VAL A 228 3.89 3.53 11.40
N ILE A 229 4.39 4.70 11.75
CA ILE A 229 4.89 5.03 13.08
C ILE A 229 3.78 5.63 13.90
N THR A 230 3.54 5.01 15.04
CA THR A 230 2.68 5.54 16.08
C THR A 230 3.49 6.06 17.25
N ARG A 231 4.52 5.35 17.71
CA ARG A 231 5.24 5.61 18.98
C ARG A 231 6.74 5.34 18.84
N GLU A 232 7.55 5.73 19.81
CA GLU A 232 9.01 5.53 19.75
C GLU A 232 9.39 4.05 19.78
N GLU A 233 8.65 3.21 20.51
CA GLU A 233 8.91 1.78 20.66
C GLU A 233 8.77 1.00 19.36
N ASP A 234 8.03 1.55 18.39
CA ASP A 234 7.87 0.96 17.06
C ASP A 234 9.23 0.79 16.36
N LEU A 235 10.20 1.66 16.63
CA LEU A 235 11.55 1.55 16.07
C LEU A 235 12.28 0.29 16.57
N ALA A 236 12.13 -0.06 17.85
CA ALA A 236 12.74 -1.24 18.42
C ALA A 236 12.15 -2.52 17.79
N GLU A 237 10.83 -2.53 17.55
CA GLU A 237 10.15 -3.60 16.83
C GLU A 237 10.65 -3.71 15.37
N ILE A 238 10.71 -2.60 14.62
CA ILE A 238 11.21 -2.60 13.24
C ILE A 238 12.59 -3.24 13.15
N LYS A 239 13.53 -2.82 14.02
CA LYS A 239 14.90 -3.34 14.01
C LYS A 239 14.97 -4.80 14.40
N ARG A 240 14.34 -5.18 15.53
CA ARG A 240 14.45 -6.52 16.12
C ARG A 240 13.66 -7.56 15.32
N ASP A 241 12.43 -7.23 14.93
CA ASP A 241 11.47 -8.23 14.43
C ASP A 241 11.36 -8.24 12.90
N PHE A 242 11.94 -7.24 12.21
CA PHE A 242 11.97 -7.19 10.74
C PHE A 242 13.40 -7.09 10.22
N LEU A 243 14.11 -5.98 10.43
CA LEU A 243 15.39 -5.72 9.77
C LEU A 243 16.49 -6.73 10.15
N ALA A 244 16.51 -7.23 11.39
CA ALA A 244 17.44 -8.28 11.81
C ALA A 244 17.24 -9.63 11.09
N HIS A 245 16.12 -9.81 10.39
CA HIS A 245 15.74 -11.03 9.68
C HIS A 245 15.68 -10.87 8.16
N LEU A 246 16.05 -9.69 7.64
CA LEU A 246 16.00 -9.39 6.21
C LEU A 246 17.40 -9.08 5.70
N SER A 247 17.70 -9.57 4.50
CA SER A 247 18.95 -9.32 3.79
C SER A 247 18.72 -8.34 2.63
N PHE A 248 19.77 -7.62 2.24
CA PHE A 248 19.76 -6.65 1.11
C PHE A 248 18.85 -5.43 1.30
N VAL A 249 18.53 -5.09 2.56
CA VAL A 249 17.80 -3.87 2.91
C VAL A 249 18.80 -2.78 3.26
N ASN A 250 18.79 -1.68 2.52
CA ASN A 250 19.54 -0.48 2.88
C ASN A 250 18.66 0.47 3.70
N ASN A 251 19.27 1.42 4.41
CA ASN A 251 18.51 2.42 5.18
C ASN A 251 17.51 3.20 4.28
N ASP A 252 17.89 3.45 3.03
CA ASP A 252 17.06 4.12 2.02
C ASP A 252 15.84 3.29 1.56
N ASP A 253 15.77 2.01 1.88
CA ASP A 253 14.60 1.17 1.63
C ASP A 253 13.61 1.19 2.79
N VAL A 254 14.03 1.67 3.96
CA VAL A 254 13.20 1.80 5.15
C VAL A 254 12.56 3.18 5.14
N VAL A 255 11.23 3.22 5.07
CA VAL A 255 10.44 4.44 5.00
C VAL A 255 9.56 4.53 6.23
N LEU A 256 9.67 5.61 7.00
CA LEU A 256 8.83 5.89 8.16
C LEU A 256 7.73 6.89 7.77
N MET A 257 6.49 6.49 8.02
CA MET A 257 5.29 7.26 7.71
C MET A 257 4.54 7.57 9.00
N PRO A 258 4.09 8.81 9.25
CA PRO A 258 3.27 9.12 10.41
C PRO A 258 1.89 8.45 10.33
N VAL A 259 1.37 8.02 11.47
CA VAL A 259 -0.05 7.63 11.60
C VAL A 259 -0.94 8.86 11.51
N GLY A 260 -1.99 8.80 10.69
CA GLY A 260 -2.96 9.89 10.58
C GLY A 260 -3.86 9.74 9.38
N ALA A 261 -5.16 9.91 9.60
CA ALA A 261 -6.18 9.96 8.55
C ALA A 261 -6.74 11.39 8.36
N THR A 262 -6.36 12.34 9.23
CA THR A 262 -6.80 13.74 9.19
C THR A 262 -5.60 14.67 9.33
N PRO A 263 -5.70 15.92 8.85
CA PRO A 263 -4.64 16.92 9.00
C PRO A 263 -4.22 17.15 10.47
N ASP A 264 -5.20 17.22 11.39
CA ASP A 264 -4.93 17.44 12.82
C ASP A 264 -4.14 16.29 13.45
N LEU A 265 -4.46 15.04 13.10
CA LEU A 265 -3.72 13.91 13.62
C LEU A 265 -2.32 13.83 13.02
N LEU A 266 -2.17 14.10 11.72
CA LEU A 266 -0.87 14.16 11.06
C LEU A 266 0.04 15.24 11.65
N ALA A 267 -0.50 16.42 11.95
CA ALA A 267 0.27 17.50 12.57
C ALA A 267 0.89 17.07 13.91
N LYS A 268 0.21 16.18 14.66
CA LYS A 268 0.67 15.67 15.95
C LYS A 268 1.71 14.54 15.85
N THR A 269 1.71 13.77 14.76
CA THR A 269 2.50 12.53 14.64
C THR A 269 3.67 12.66 13.66
N THR A 270 3.67 13.68 12.80
CA THR A 270 4.71 13.91 11.79
C THR A 270 6.09 14.13 12.39
N ASP A 271 6.21 14.95 13.44
CA ASP A 271 7.50 15.23 14.10
C ASP A 271 8.17 13.96 14.60
N LEU A 272 7.40 13.06 15.21
CA LEU A 272 7.91 11.78 15.72
C LEU A 272 8.50 10.94 14.59
N ALA A 273 7.75 10.72 13.49
CA ALA A 273 8.23 9.92 12.37
C ALA A 273 9.47 10.54 11.70
N ALA A 274 9.48 11.87 11.51
CA ALA A 274 10.61 12.59 10.92
C ALA A 274 11.87 12.50 11.79
N ARG A 275 11.74 12.73 13.10
CA ARG A 275 12.85 12.62 14.06
C ARG A 275 13.44 11.21 14.07
N LEU A 276 12.59 10.18 14.14
CA LEU A 276 13.06 8.79 14.12
C LEU A 276 13.74 8.45 12.78
N ALA A 277 13.25 8.98 11.65
CA ALA A 277 13.89 8.77 10.36
C ALA A 277 15.31 9.37 10.34
N ILE A 278 15.46 10.64 10.75
CA ILE A 278 16.75 11.34 10.84
C ILE A 278 17.73 10.59 11.74
N GLN A 279 17.30 10.21 12.94
CA GLN A 279 18.15 9.55 13.94
C GLN A 279 18.68 8.18 13.48
N ASN A 280 18.04 7.56 12.49
CA ASN A 280 18.37 6.20 12.03
C ASN A 280 18.84 6.17 10.57
N GLY A 281 18.91 7.33 9.91
CA GLY A 281 19.24 7.43 8.49
C GLY A 281 18.18 6.81 7.55
N PHE A 282 16.95 6.62 8.03
CA PHE A 282 15.84 6.10 7.23
C PHE A 282 15.16 7.22 6.43
N ARG A 283 14.35 6.86 5.45
CA ARG A 283 13.52 7.83 4.72
C ARG A 283 12.29 8.20 5.53
N PHE A 284 11.90 9.47 5.45
CA PHE A 284 10.60 9.95 5.88
C PHE A 284 9.67 10.04 4.66
N THR A 285 8.39 9.72 4.83
CA THR A 285 7.34 10.06 3.84
C THR A 285 6.19 10.80 4.52
N PRO A 286 5.68 11.87 3.89
CA PRO A 286 4.41 12.48 4.30
C PRO A 286 3.23 11.62 3.81
N ARG A 287 2.02 12.15 4.01
CA ARG A 287 0.78 11.75 3.36
C ARG A 287 0.24 12.95 2.58
N LEU A 288 0.89 13.27 1.46
CA LEU A 288 0.65 14.51 0.71
C LEU A 288 -0.81 14.68 0.26
N GLN A 289 -1.51 13.57 0.01
CA GLN A 289 -2.94 13.59 -0.34
C GLN A 289 -3.81 14.23 0.75
N ILE A 290 -3.45 14.06 2.04
CA ILE A 290 -4.19 14.67 3.14
C ILE A 290 -3.92 16.18 3.21
N ASP A 291 -2.70 16.61 2.88
CA ASP A 291 -2.35 18.03 2.83
C ASP A 291 -3.08 18.74 1.66
N LEU A 292 -3.26 18.05 0.53
CA LEU A 292 -3.90 18.62 -0.66
C LEU A 292 -5.43 18.60 -0.61
N TYR A 293 -6.03 17.52 -0.08
CA TYR A 293 -7.46 17.24 -0.23
C TYR A 293 -8.18 16.87 1.08
N GLY A 294 -7.49 16.91 2.22
CA GLY A 294 -8.03 16.45 3.50
C GLY A 294 -8.26 14.94 3.53
N ASP A 295 -9.34 14.50 4.18
CA ASP A 295 -9.72 13.09 4.29
C ASP A 295 -10.63 12.60 3.14
N THR A 296 -10.69 13.36 2.04
CA THR A 296 -11.56 13.09 0.90
C THR A 296 -11.16 11.81 0.17
N ALA A 297 -12.05 10.81 0.14
CA ALA A 297 -11.82 9.58 -0.60
C ALA A 297 -11.81 9.78 -2.13
N GLY A 298 -11.02 8.98 -2.83
CA GLY A 298 -10.91 9.02 -4.30
C GLY A 298 -10.04 10.17 -4.83
N THR A 299 -9.20 10.74 -3.96
CA THR A 299 -8.23 11.80 -4.28
C THR A 299 -6.80 11.31 -4.30
#